data_AF-A0AAX3BDE8-F1
#
_entry.id   AF-A0AAX3BDE8-F1
#
_cell.length_a   1.000
_cell.length_b   1.000
_cell.length_c   1.000
_cell.angle_alpha   90.00
_cell.angle_beta   90.00
_cell.angle_gamma   90.00
#
_symmetry.space_group_name_H-M   'P 1'
#
loop_
_entity.id
_entity.type
_entity.pdbx_description
1 polymer ?
#
loop_
_entity_poly.entity_id
_entity_poly.type
_entity_poly.pdbx_seq_one_letter_code
_entity_poly.pdbx_strand_id
1 'polypeptide(L)' 'MVLTVELNRKDESIEIYCDKEGIKLLKKQLDILEKNGGHVHLMTPSWGGHELTEEKQDENNELINHLRIVLKPD' A
#
# COMPACT_ATOMS: atom_id res chain seq x y z
N MET A 1 1.32 12.73 -5.73
CA MET A 1 0.82 11.44 -5.22
C MET A 1 1.52 11.08 -3.91
N VAL A 2 0.71 10.74 -2.90
CA VAL A 2 1.10 10.08 -1.65
C VAL A 2 0.35 8.76 -1.58
N LEU A 3 1.07 7.66 -1.35
CA LEU A 3 0.51 6.37 -0.98
C LEU A 3 1.54 5.62 -0.13
N THR A 4 1.40 5.63 1.19
CA THR A 4 2.29 4.92 2.11
C THR A 4 1.55 3.82 2.84
N VAL A 5 2.32 2.85 3.33
CA VAL A 5 1.84 1.82 4.25
C VAL A 5 2.70 1.90 5.49
N GLU A 6 2.06 2.05 6.63
CA GLU A 6 2.74 2.37 7.88
C GLU A 6 2.20 1.48 8.99
N LEU A 7 3.10 0.95 9.82
CA LEU A 7 2.75 0.18 11.00
C LEU A 7 2.66 1.14 12.20
N ASN A 8 1.45 1.30 12.73
CA ASN A 8 1.19 1.99 13.98
C ASN A 8 1.27 0.97 15.12
N ARG A 9 2.38 0.99 15.85
CA ARG A 9 2.64 0.06 16.97
C ARG A 9 1.81 0.37 18.23
N LYS A 10 1.26 1.58 18.34
CA LYS A 10 0.48 2.01 19.49
C LYS A 10 -0.95 1.48 19.41
N ASP A 11 -1.56 1.59 18.24
CA ASP A 11 -2.94 1.18 17.99
C ASP A 11 -3.01 -0.23 17.34
N GLU A 12 -1.88 -0.91 17.23
CA GLU A 12 -1.73 -2.25 16.64
C GLU A 12 -2.35 -2.37 15.24
N SER A 13 -2.17 -1.33 14.41
CA SER A 13 -2.81 -1.20 13.11
C SER A 13 -1.82 -1.00 11.97
N ILE A 14 -2.26 -1.36 10.75
CA ILE A 14 -1.61 -0.94 9.51
C ILE A 14 -2.44 0.21 8.94
N GLU A 15 -1.77 1.32 8.68
CA GLU A 15 -2.37 2.54 8.17
C GLU A 15 -1.93 2.75 6.73
N ILE A 16 -2.90 2.99 5.84
CA ILE A 16 -2.64 3.36 4.46
C ILE A 16 -2.96 4.83 4.31
N TYR A 17 -1.93 5.68 4.25
CA TYR A 17 -2.10 7.09 3.95
C TYR A 17 -2.13 7.28 2.44
N CYS A 18 -3.08 8.05 1.94
CA CYS A 18 -3.15 8.36 0.52
C CYS A 18 -3.77 9.72 0.24
N ASP A 19 -3.26 10.39 -0.80
CA ASP A 19 -3.93 11.54 -1.39
C ASP A 19 -4.93 11.10 -2.47
N LYS A 20 -5.54 12.07 -3.16
CA LYS A 20 -6.53 11.80 -4.22
C LYS A 20 -5.96 11.01 -5.40
N GLU A 21 -4.66 11.07 -5.66
CA GLU A 21 -4.01 10.30 -6.71
C GLU A 21 -3.68 8.89 -6.21
N GLY A 22 -3.18 8.77 -4.97
CA GLY A 22 -2.84 7.51 -4.33
C GLY A 22 -4.04 6.60 -4.19
N ILE A 23 -5.20 7.13 -3.77
CA ILE A 23 -6.43 6.32 -3.67
C ILE A 23 -6.91 5.82 -5.04
N LYS A 24 -6.71 6.59 -6.13
CA LYS A 24 -7.03 6.14 -7.49
C LYS A 24 -6.11 5.01 -7.93
N LEU A 25 -4.82 5.09 -7.61
CA LEU A 25 -3.86 4.02 -7.89
C LEU A 25 -4.22 2.75 -7.11
N LEU A 26 -4.51 2.86 -5.82
CA LEU A 26 -4.90 1.73 -4.99
C LEU A 26 -6.15 1.04 -5.54
N LYS A 27 -7.18 1.81 -5.92
CA LYS A 27 -8.39 1.27 -6.58
C LYS A 27 -8.05 0.51 -7.85
N LYS A 28 -7.19 1.06 -8.71
CA LYS A 28 -6.75 0.37 -9.95
C LYS A 28 -6.08 -0.97 -9.65
N GLN A 29 -5.27 -1.06 -8.59
CA GLN A 29 -4.64 -2.33 -8.20
C GLN A 29 -5.67 -3.35 -7.69
N LEU A 30 -6.68 -2.89 -6.95
CA LEU A 30 -7.80 -3.74 -6.52
C LEU A 30 -8.65 -4.21 -7.71
N ASP A 31 -8.92 -3.35 -8.69
CA ASP A 31 -9.64 -3.72 -9.92
C ASP A 31 -8.86 -4.80 -10.72
N ILE A 32 -7.53 -4.69 -10.79
CA ILE A 32 -6.66 -5.72 -11.40
C ILE A 32 -6.74 -7.03 -10.62
N LEU A 33 -6.68 -6.96 -9.29
CA LEU A 33 -6.78 -8.13 -8.41
C LEU A 33 -8.13 -8.84 -8.56
N GLU A 34 -9.23 -8.10 -8.58
CA GLU A 34 -10.58 -8.65 -8.79
C GLU A 34 -10.69 -9.35 -10.14
N LYS A 35 -10.17 -8.74 -11.20
CA LYS A 35 -10.26 -9.29 -12.56
C LYS A 35 -9.38 -10.52 -12.80
N ASN A 36 -8.16 -10.51 -12.27
CA ASN A 36 -7.15 -11.52 -12.59
C ASN A 36 -6.98 -12.58 -11.49
N GLY A 37 -7.49 -12.32 -10.28
CA GLY A 37 -7.26 -13.14 -9.11
C GLY A 37 -5.81 -13.12 -8.61
N GLY A 38 -5.50 -14.05 -7.70
CA GLY A 38 -4.14 -14.21 -7.17
C GLY A 38 -3.76 -13.12 -6.18
N HIS A 39 -2.77 -12.31 -6.52
CA HIS A 39 -2.25 -11.27 -5.63
C HIS A 39 -1.58 -10.13 -6.39
N VAL A 40 -1.53 -8.95 -5.76
CA VAL A 40 -0.81 -7.78 -6.23
C VAL A 40 0.23 -7.33 -5.21
N HIS A 41 1.30 -6.74 -5.71
CA HIS A 41 2.40 -6.17 -4.92
C HIS A 41 2.47 -4.68 -5.19
N LEU A 42 2.48 -3.87 -4.13
CA LEU A 42 2.81 -2.45 -4.19
C LEU A 42 4.08 -2.26 -3.36
N MET A 43 5.07 -1.61 -3.94
CA MET A 43 6.37 -1.42 -3.28
C MET A 43 6.86 0.02 -3.42
N THR A 44 7.73 0.41 -2.49
CA THR A 44 8.46 1.68 -2.55
C THR A 44 9.63 1.62 -3.55
N PRO A 45 10.16 2.77 -4.00
CA PRO A 45 11.34 2.84 -4.86
C PRO A 45 12.56 2.07 -4.36
N SER A 46 12.86 2.10 -3.05
CA SER A 46 13.99 1.37 -2.47
C SER A 46 13.83 -0.15 -2.57
N TRP A 47 12.62 -0.64 -2.83
CA TRP A 47 12.30 -2.05 -3.03
C TRP A 47 11.93 -2.36 -4.49
N GLY A 48 12.25 -1.45 -5.42
CA GLY A 48 12.05 -1.64 -6.86
C GLY A 48 10.60 -1.44 -7.34
N GLY A 49 9.72 -0.91 -6.49
CA GLY A 49 8.37 -0.49 -6.86
C GLY A 49 8.29 1.00 -7.18
N HIS A 50 7.10 1.42 -7.60
CA HIS A 50 6.78 2.84 -7.85
C HIS A 50 5.36 3.20 -7.43
N GLU A 51 4.66 2.25 -6.82
CA GLU A 51 3.27 2.38 -6.40
C GLU A 51 3.16 3.04 -5.02
N LEU A 52 4.10 2.71 -4.11
CA LEU A 52 4.19 3.32 -2.79
C LEU A 52 5.23 4.44 -2.77
N THR A 53 5.02 5.42 -1.89
CA THR A 53 5.98 6.49 -1.61
C THR A 53 6.75 6.20 -0.32
N GLU A 54 7.91 6.84 -0.15
CA GLU A 54 8.77 6.68 1.05
C GLU A 54 8.68 7.85 2.03
N GLU A 55 7.91 8.87 1.66
CA GLU A 55 7.65 10.03 2.52
C GLU A 55 6.62 9.64 3.57
N LYS A 56 7.12 9.31 4.77
CA LYS A 56 6.30 8.91 5.92
C LYS A 56 5.33 10.02 6.35
N GLN A 57 4.10 9.65 6.70
CA GLN A 57 3.02 10.58 7.03
C GLN A 57 2.80 10.75 8.54
N ASP A 58 3.12 9.74 9.36
CA ASP A 58 3.22 9.88 10.81
C ASP A 58 4.64 9.59 11.30
N GLU A 59 5.24 10.57 11.98
CA GLU A 59 6.60 10.46 12.53
C GLU A 59 6.78 9.32 13.53
N ASN A 60 5.71 8.85 14.17
CA ASN A 60 5.74 7.78 15.17
C ASN A 60 5.54 6.39 14.56
N ASN A 61 5.05 6.31 13.33
CA ASN A 61 4.84 5.04 12.65
C ASN A 61 6.13 4.50 12.02
N GLU A 62 6.13 3.21 11.70
CA GLU A 62 7.18 2.53 10.95
C GLU A 62 6.75 2.36 9.48
N LEU A 63 7.55 2.88 8.54
CA LEU A 63 7.26 2.76 7.11
C LEU A 63 7.43 1.30 6.64
N ILE A 64 6.42 0.77 5.98
CA ILE A 64 6.42 -0.56 5.36
C ILE A 64 6.62 -0.43 3.85
N ASN A 65 7.72 -1.02 3.37
CA ASN A 65 8.12 -0.89 1.96
C ASN A 65 7.34 -1.78 0.99
N HIS A 66 6.58 -2.75 1.49
CA HIS A 66 5.89 -3.74 0.66
C HIS A 66 4.51 -4.06 1.21
N LEU A 67 3.48 -3.77 0.41
CA LEU A 67 2.12 -4.22 0.62
C LEU A 67 1.80 -5.34 -0.37
N ARG A 68 1.33 -6.47 0.16
CA ARG A 68 0.82 -7.60 -0.63
C ARG A 68 -0.66 -7.79 -0.35
N ILE A 69 -1.48 -7.68 -1.39
CA ILE A 69 -2.93 -7.91 -1.31
C ILE A 69 -3.24 -9.20 -2.06
N VAL A 70 -3.91 -10.14 -1.40
CA VAL A 70 -4.18 -11.48 -1.92
C VAL A 70 -5.69 -11.66 -2.03
N LEU A 71 -6.17 -12.02 -3.22
CA LEU A 71 -7.55 -12.44 -3.38
C LEU A 71 -7.68 -13.86 -2.83
N LYS A 72 -8.58 -14.05 -1.86
CA LYS A 72 -8.84 -15.39 -1.33
C LYS A 72 -9.32 -16.31 -2.47
N PRO A 73 -8.97 -17.60 -2.46
CA PRO A 73 -9.70 -18.57 -3.24
C PRO A 73 -11.16 -18.67 -2.76
N ASP A 74 -12.03 -19.15 -3.63
CA ASP A 74 -13.44 -19.44 -3.29
C ASP A 74 -13.56 -20.60 -2.31
#